data_AF-A2DCZ8-F1
#
_entry.id   AF-A2DCZ8-F1
#
_cell.length_a   1.000
_cell.length_b   1.000
_cell.length_c   1.000
_cell.angle_alpha   90.00
_cell.angle_beta   90.00
_cell.angle_gamma   90.00
#
_symmetry.space_group_name_H-M   'P 1'
#
loop_
_entity.id
_entity.type
_entity.pdbx_description
1 polymer ?
#
loop_
_entity_poly.entity_id
_entity_poly.type
_entity_poly.pdbx_seq_one_letter_code
_entity_poly.pdbx_strand_id
1 'polypeptide(L)'
;MKSTVKSSRLPRPAYLDAPIPFDLPPDEDLFARREEENQKMKEYMKELSKKTLVQRSSMSKSPLYSAGISVSKSKRTVSESQNDFKITPPVAEHQRKEQMHDFVEQKREIFLAQLLIDRKMKEIERISQARKTEKKNIDEEESKIAETSNQYKMSRNQIDAELTRGKKSMEDAIKKRTEIFKELKKKDANVTVIQSEISKNQEILESYHNYYNFLKNLCPPTADPITYFTDPQQVINELTKVEMDNLFLIQHCHELSEEAENGLQQLNSEITKTVNEKKSIEKSTENLREVEQFQAPAVSNNNPVLDKNVKELTESVKKCYVTCFGVHADINPLTMLERIENQLEAMYNKCGTIDQKFLTEQMLLREKKRREEQRIEANKKKQEDIARKAAAALERAKKPIKKRTGRPLNERTLPIKARRTVDEKQKQEEEKAVDDFLFGEIYY
;
A
#
# COMPACT_ATOMS: atom_id res chain seq x y z
N MET A 1 12.47 -21.46 31.47
CA MET A 1 12.97 -21.68 30.09
C MET A 1 13.20 -20.32 29.45
N LYS A 2 14.46 -19.93 29.23
CA LYS A 2 14.82 -18.63 28.62
C LYS A 2 14.85 -18.81 27.10
N SER A 3 13.98 -18.13 26.36
CA SER A 3 14.00 -18.11 24.89
C SER A 3 14.94 -17.01 24.40
N THR A 4 16.13 -17.40 23.94
CA THR A 4 17.06 -16.53 23.21
C THR A 4 16.64 -16.48 21.74
N VAL A 5 16.08 -15.34 21.32
CA VAL A 5 15.81 -15.07 19.90
C VAL A 5 17.14 -14.68 19.24
N LYS A 6 17.77 -15.61 18.52
CA LYS A 6 18.90 -15.33 17.64
C LYS A 6 18.38 -14.63 16.38
N SER A 7 18.75 -13.37 16.20
CA SER A 7 18.61 -12.64 14.94
C SER A 7 19.54 -13.26 13.88
N SER A 8 18.98 -14.04 12.95
CA SER A 8 19.70 -14.58 11.80
C SER A 8 19.89 -13.50 10.72
N ARG A 9 21.07 -12.87 10.67
CA ARG A 9 21.55 -12.21 9.44
C ARG A 9 22.14 -13.29 8.54
N LEU A 10 21.81 -13.25 7.24
CA LEU A 10 22.33 -14.15 6.22
C LEU A 10 23.88 -14.11 6.20
N PRO A 11 24.55 -15.24 5.95
CA PRO A 11 26.01 -15.29 5.93
C PRO A 11 26.57 -14.46 4.77
N ARG A 12 27.57 -13.62 5.07
CA ARG A 12 28.30 -12.80 4.11
C ARG A 12 29.12 -13.72 3.17
N PRO A 13 29.12 -13.51 1.85
CA PRO A 13 29.89 -14.34 0.92
C PRO A 13 31.40 -14.19 1.14
N ALA A 14 32.12 -15.32 1.11
CA ALA A 14 33.52 -15.49 1.55
C ALA A 14 34.58 -14.65 0.81
N TYR A 15 34.22 -13.93 -0.25
CA TYR A 15 35.16 -13.07 -1.00
C TYR A 15 35.32 -11.65 -0.40
N LEU A 16 34.62 -11.34 0.71
CA LEU A 16 34.67 -10.05 1.41
C LEU A 16 35.38 -10.10 2.78
N ASP A 17 36.17 -11.15 3.06
CA ASP A 17 36.86 -11.38 4.34
C ASP A 17 38.14 -10.54 4.55
N ALA A 18 38.44 -9.58 3.68
CA ALA A 18 39.50 -8.62 3.93
C ALA A 18 39.03 -7.58 4.97
N PRO A 19 39.73 -7.40 6.11
CA PRO A 19 39.34 -6.43 7.13
C PRO A 19 39.42 -5.01 6.55
N ILE A 20 38.26 -4.38 6.40
CA ILE A 20 38.15 -3.00 5.96
C ILE A 20 38.69 -2.13 7.11
N PRO A 21 39.61 -1.18 6.87
CA PRO A 21 40.25 -0.36 7.91
C PRO A 21 39.31 0.46 8.81
N PHE A 22 38.00 0.48 8.50
CA PHE A 22 36.98 1.25 9.20
C PHE A 22 35.77 0.40 9.64
N ASP A 23 35.85 -0.93 9.60
CA ASP A 23 34.78 -1.77 10.14
C ASP A 23 34.85 -1.75 11.68
N LEU A 24 33.77 -1.32 12.33
CA LEU A 24 33.70 -1.35 13.78
C LEU A 24 33.67 -2.81 14.26
N PRO A 25 34.47 -3.17 15.29
CA PRO A 25 34.39 -4.48 15.89
C PRO A 25 32.96 -4.79 16.36
N PRO A 26 32.55 -6.06 16.38
CA PRO A 26 31.25 -6.47 16.91
C PRO A 26 31.00 -5.88 18.31
N ASP A 27 29.76 -5.46 18.58
CA ASP A 27 29.40 -4.77 19.83
C ASP A 27 29.86 -5.52 21.10
N GLU A 28 29.86 -6.86 21.06
CA GLU A 28 30.31 -7.73 22.15
C GLU A 28 31.80 -7.51 22.52
N ASP A 29 32.68 -7.32 21.53
CA ASP A 29 34.10 -7.01 21.73
C ASP A 29 34.33 -5.56 22.22
N LEU A 30 33.48 -4.63 21.78
CA LEU A 30 33.53 -3.23 22.24
C LEU A 30 33.11 -3.12 23.71
N PHE A 31 32.08 -3.85 24.12
CA PHE A 31 31.67 -3.91 25.52
C PHE A 31 32.74 -4.58 26.38
N ALA A 32 33.33 -5.70 25.93
CA ALA A 32 34.41 -6.37 26.65
C ALA A 32 35.64 -5.46 26.84
N ARG A 33 36.10 -4.79 25.78
CA ARG A 33 37.23 -3.83 25.88
C ARG A 33 36.91 -2.66 26.80
N ARG A 34 35.70 -2.12 26.72
CA ARG A 34 35.28 -1.01 27.59
C ARG A 34 35.21 -1.43 29.06
N GLU A 35 34.76 -2.65 29.32
CA GLU A 35 34.68 -3.20 30.66
C GLU A 35 36.08 -3.48 31.22
N GLU A 36 37.00 -3.99 30.39
CA GLU A 36 38.42 -4.17 30.73
C GLU A 36 39.14 -2.84 31.00
N GLU A 37 38.94 -1.82 30.15
CA GLU A 37 39.48 -0.47 30.37
C GLU A 37 38.94 0.15 31.67
N ASN A 38 37.64 -0.01 31.93
CA ASN A 38 37.02 0.46 33.17
C ASN A 38 37.57 -0.27 34.39
N GLN A 39 37.87 -1.58 34.29
CA GLN A 39 38.52 -2.34 35.35
C GLN A 39 39.95 -1.85 35.58
N LYS A 40 40.76 -1.70 34.53
CA LYS A 40 42.12 -1.15 34.62
C LYS A 40 42.14 0.25 35.23
N MET A 41 41.18 1.10 34.86
CA MET A 41 41.08 2.45 35.42
C MET A 41 40.67 2.43 36.90
N LYS A 42 39.77 1.53 37.30
CA LYS A 42 39.41 1.31 38.72
C LYS A 42 40.61 0.80 39.52
N GLU A 43 41.38 -0.14 38.99
CA GLU A 43 42.59 -0.66 39.62
C GLU A 43 43.66 0.42 39.76
N TYR A 44 43.89 1.20 38.70
CA TYR A 44 44.79 2.34 38.71
C TYR A 44 44.40 3.38 39.77
N MET A 45 43.11 3.73 39.88
CA MET A 45 42.62 4.64 40.91
C MET A 45 42.78 4.08 42.32
N LYS A 46 42.59 2.77 42.50
CA LYS A 46 42.81 2.06 43.77
C LYS A 46 44.30 2.04 44.16
N GLU A 47 45.20 1.89 43.20
CA GLU A 47 46.64 2.04 43.43
C GLU A 47 47.04 3.48 43.76
N LEU A 48 46.47 4.45 43.05
CA LEU A 48 46.73 5.87 43.29
C LEU A 48 46.29 6.25 44.71
N SER A 49 45.14 5.72 45.16
CA SER A 49 44.63 5.92 46.52
C SER A 49 45.58 5.41 47.62
N LYS A 50 46.39 4.38 47.34
CA LYS A 50 47.36 3.82 48.31
C LYS A 50 48.67 4.62 48.41
N LYS A 51 48.95 5.49 47.44
CA LYS A 51 50.18 6.30 47.37
C LYS A 51 50.01 7.63 48.10
N THR A 52 51.10 8.13 48.69
CA THR A 52 51.13 9.43 49.39
C THR A 52 51.08 10.60 48.40
N LEU A 53 50.70 11.80 48.87
CA LEU A 53 50.54 13.00 48.02
C LEU A 53 51.80 13.31 47.20
N VAL A 54 52.99 13.13 47.81
CA VAL A 54 54.29 13.32 47.16
C VAL A 54 54.52 12.31 46.04
N GLN A 55 54.16 11.04 46.24
CA GLN A 55 54.25 10.00 45.20
C GLN A 55 53.24 10.18 44.07
N ARG A 56 52.07 10.77 44.32
CA ARG A 56 51.08 11.09 43.26
C ARG A 56 51.57 12.23 42.37
N SER A 57 52.23 13.23 42.96
CA SER A 57 52.72 14.41 42.23
C SER A 57 53.84 14.09 41.22
N SER A 58 54.63 13.04 41.45
CA SER A 58 55.72 12.63 40.55
C SER A 58 55.24 11.86 39.31
N MET A 59 54.03 11.27 39.34
CA MET A 59 53.46 10.48 38.24
C MET A 59 52.61 11.31 37.27
N SER A 60 52.18 12.51 37.66
CA SER A 60 51.41 13.43 36.82
C SER A 60 52.33 14.27 35.92
N LYS A 61 53.14 13.61 35.07
CA LYS A 61 53.84 14.29 33.97
C LYS A 61 53.11 14.00 32.67
N SER A 62 52.53 15.02 32.07
CA SER A 62 51.90 14.96 30.75
C SER A 62 52.95 14.62 29.68
N PRO A 63 52.65 13.75 28.69
CA PRO A 63 53.53 13.50 27.57
C PRO A 63 53.40 14.65 26.56
N LEU A 64 54.07 15.77 26.83
CA LEU A 64 54.42 16.70 25.77
C LEU A 64 55.76 16.26 25.20
N TYR A 65 55.79 16.01 23.89
CA TYR A 65 57.01 15.90 23.11
C TYR A 65 57.88 17.14 23.35
N SER A 66 58.92 16.99 24.16
CA SER A 66 60.02 17.94 24.26
C SER A 66 61.07 17.50 23.25
N ALA A 67 61.03 18.09 22.05
CA ALA A 67 62.22 18.13 21.20
C ALA A 67 63.35 18.82 21.98
N GLY A 68 64.54 18.22 21.92
CA GLY A 68 65.58 18.32 22.94
C GLY A 68 66.07 19.73 23.28
N ILE A 69 66.21 19.97 24.58
CA ILE A 69 67.25 20.82 25.15
C ILE A 69 67.80 20.08 26.37
N SER A 70 68.98 19.50 26.22
CA SER A 70 69.78 19.01 27.34
C SER A 70 70.29 20.24 28.13
N VAL A 71 69.59 20.59 29.22
CA VAL A 71 70.16 21.47 30.24
C VAL A 71 70.42 20.63 31.47
N SER A 72 71.70 20.30 31.64
CA SER A 72 72.31 19.88 32.89
C SER A 72 72.04 20.92 33.97
N LYS A 73 71.03 20.67 34.81
CA LYS A 73 70.84 21.44 36.05
C LYS A 73 71.79 20.91 37.12
N SER A 74 73.00 21.45 37.13
CA SER A 74 73.80 21.52 38.35
C SER A 74 73.02 22.34 39.38
N LYS A 75 72.61 21.71 40.48
CA LYS A 75 72.13 22.42 41.67
C LYS A 75 73.29 23.22 42.24
N ARG A 76 73.35 24.53 41.95
CA ARG A 76 73.97 25.49 42.86
C ARG A 76 72.86 26.04 43.75
N THR A 77 72.86 25.59 44.99
CA THR A 77 72.27 26.31 46.11
C THR A 77 73.00 27.65 46.22
N VAL A 78 72.37 28.74 45.80
CA VAL A 78 72.78 30.07 46.24
C VAL A 78 72.03 30.28 47.54
N SER A 79 72.73 30.01 48.63
CA SER A 79 72.40 30.57 49.93
C SER A 79 72.30 32.09 49.76
N GLU A 80 71.16 32.66 50.13
CA GLU A 80 71.04 34.07 50.49
C GLU A 80 71.97 34.33 51.67
N SER A 81 73.24 34.57 51.36
CA SER A 81 74.13 35.30 52.25
C SER A 81 73.73 36.76 52.09
N GLN A 82 72.95 37.26 53.07
CA GLN A 82 72.88 38.69 53.36
C GLN A 82 74.29 39.17 53.70
N ASN A 83 75.11 39.39 52.68
CA ASN A 83 76.28 40.25 52.81
C ASN A 83 75.76 41.67 52.67
N ASP A 84 75.36 42.24 53.81
CA ASP A 84 75.37 43.68 54.01
C ASP A 84 76.79 44.17 53.76
N PHE A 85 77.13 44.46 52.50
CA PHE A 85 78.26 45.30 52.16
C PHE A 85 77.92 46.71 52.67
N LYS A 86 78.14 46.93 53.98
CA LYS A 86 78.33 48.27 54.53
C LYS A 86 79.59 48.81 53.88
N ILE A 87 79.40 49.53 52.78
CA ILE A 87 80.42 50.40 52.20
C ILE A 87 80.60 51.53 53.21
N THR A 88 81.51 51.36 54.15
CA THR A 88 82.03 52.46 54.95
C THR A 88 82.81 53.37 54.00
N PRO A 89 82.54 54.68 53.96
CA PRO A 89 83.33 55.60 53.14
C PRO A 89 84.80 55.50 53.57
N PRO A 90 85.76 55.45 52.64
CA PRO A 90 87.16 55.38 53.01
C PRO A 90 87.52 56.65 53.78
N VAL A 91 88.15 56.46 54.94
CA VAL A 91 88.78 57.52 55.73
C VAL A 91 89.75 58.25 54.80
N ALA A 92 89.71 59.58 54.79
CA ALA A 92 90.52 60.43 53.92
C ALA A 92 92.02 60.19 54.15
N GLU A 93 92.60 59.28 53.36
CA GLU A 93 94.02 59.03 53.33
C GLU A 93 94.72 60.21 52.64
N HIS A 94 95.86 60.59 53.18
CA HIS A 94 96.54 61.85 52.89
C HIS A 94 96.86 61.97 51.39
N GLN A 95 96.37 63.05 50.77
CA GLN A 95 96.76 63.42 49.41
C GLN A 95 98.27 63.71 49.40
N ARG A 96 99.06 62.75 48.92
CA ARG A 96 100.38 63.06 48.38
C ARG A 96 100.15 64.05 47.24
N LYS A 97 100.93 65.13 47.20
CA LYS A 97 100.88 66.10 46.09
C LYS A 97 101.38 65.40 44.84
N GLU A 98 100.47 64.83 44.08
CA GLU A 98 100.74 64.25 42.77
C GLU A 98 101.24 65.33 41.81
N GLN A 99 102.13 64.94 40.90
CA GLN A 99 102.58 65.85 39.85
C GLN A 99 101.39 66.16 38.93
N MET A 100 101.32 67.39 38.41
CA MET A 100 100.18 67.89 37.62
C MET A 100 99.74 66.93 36.50
N HIS A 101 100.68 66.19 35.91
CA HIS A 101 100.43 65.18 34.89
C HIS A 101 99.53 64.04 35.39
N ASP A 102 99.85 63.44 36.53
CA ASP A 102 99.15 62.27 37.07
C ASP A 102 97.72 62.63 37.51
N PHE A 103 97.54 63.83 38.06
CA PHE A 103 96.22 64.37 38.39
C PHE A 103 95.36 64.56 37.12
N VAL A 104 95.95 65.07 36.03
CA VAL A 104 95.25 65.24 34.76
C VAL A 104 94.89 63.88 34.15
N GLU A 105 95.76 62.89 34.27
CA GLU A 105 95.53 61.53 33.77
C GLU A 105 94.42 60.82 34.57
N GLN A 106 94.45 60.84 35.91
CA GLN A 106 93.38 60.32 36.75
C GLN A 106 92.04 61.02 36.47
N LYS A 107 92.04 62.35 36.27
CA LYS A 107 90.82 63.09 35.90
C LYS A 107 90.28 62.68 34.54
N ARG A 108 91.16 62.41 33.55
CA ARG A 108 90.76 61.86 32.24
C ARG A 108 90.18 60.46 32.38
N GLU A 109 90.79 59.59 33.18
CA GLU A 109 90.29 58.23 33.43
C GLU A 109 88.91 58.26 34.09
N ILE A 110 88.72 59.10 35.11
CA ILE A 110 87.41 59.30 35.76
C ILE A 110 86.37 59.80 34.75
N PHE A 111 86.72 60.78 33.91
CA PHE A 111 85.79 61.32 32.92
C PHE A 111 85.43 60.29 31.82
N LEU A 112 86.40 59.48 31.41
CA LEU A 112 86.17 58.39 30.45
C LEU A 112 85.29 57.29 31.07
N ALA A 113 85.54 56.92 32.32
CA ALA A 113 84.68 56.00 33.07
C ALA A 113 83.26 56.54 33.22
N GLN A 114 83.10 57.83 33.53
CA GLN A 114 81.79 58.49 33.59
C GLN A 114 81.08 58.45 32.24
N LEU A 115 81.77 58.77 31.14
CA LEU A 115 81.19 58.69 29.79
C LEU A 115 80.78 57.27 29.41
N LEU A 116 81.55 56.25 29.82
CA LEU A 116 81.19 54.84 29.65
C LEU A 116 79.97 54.46 30.49
N ILE A 117 79.90 54.89 31.75
CA ILE A 117 78.75 54.69 32.63
C ILE A 117 77.52 55.35 32.02
N ASP A 118 77.58 56.61 31.60
CA ASP A 118 76.46 57.33 31.00
C ASP A 118 75.98 56.66 29.71
N ARG A 119 76.92 56.16 28.88
CA ARG A 119 76.59 55.37 27.69
C ARG A 119 75.89 54.06 28.04
N LYS A 120 76.37 53.34 29.07
CA LYS A 120 75.74 52.12 29.56
C LYS A 120 74.39 52.40 30.23
N MET A 121 74.23 53.51 30.95
CA MET A 121 72.96 53.93 31.55
C MET A 121 71.92 54.22 30.47
N LYS A 122 72.29 54.95 29.40
CA LYS A 122 71.40 55.15 28.25
C LYS A 122 71.04 53.84 27.54
N GLU A 123 71.98 52.90 27.43
CA GLU A 123 71.72 51.57 26.86
C GLU A 123 70.75 50.77 27.74
N ILE A 124 70.96 50.76 29.06
CA ILE A 124 70.09 50.12 30.04
C ILE A 124 68.69 50.73 29.98
N GLU A 125 68.58 52.05 29.85
CA GLU A 125 67.29 52.73 29.72
C GLU A 125 66.56 52.30 28.45
N ARG A 126 67.24 52.24 27.30
CA ARG A 126 66.64 51.75 26.04
C ARG A 126 66.14 50.32 26.19
N ILE A 127 66.95 49.42 26.76
CA ILE A 127 66.57 48.02 26.99
C ILE A 127 65.39 47.94 27.99
N SER A 128 65.39 48.77 29.03
CA SER A 128 64.31 48.85 30.02
C SER A 128 62.99 49.28 29.39
N GLN A 129 63.03 50.31 28.53
CA GLN A 129 61.86 50.76 27.78
C GLN A 129 61.35 49.67 26.82
N ALA A 130 62.24 49.00 26.07
CA ALA A 130 61.87 47.89 25.19
C ALA A 130 61.23 46.72 25.95
N ARG A 131 61.79 46.34 27.12
CA ARG A 131 61.19 45.33 28.01
C ARG A 131 59.83 45.75 28.53
N LYS A 132 59.65 47.04 28.85
CA LYS A 132 58.36 47.56 29.33
C LYS A 132 57.29 47.52 28.25
N THR A 133 57.63 47.86 27.02
CA THR A 133 56.69 47.77 25.88
C THR A 133 56.36 46.32 25.55
N GLU A 134 57.36 45.43 25.52
CA GLU A 134 57.15 44.02 25.27
C GLU A 134 56.28 43.37 26.35
N LYS A 135 56.52 43.71 27.63
CA LYS A 135 55.68 43.25 28.73
C LYS A 135 54.23 43.70 28.59
N LYS A 136 53.98 44.96 28.23
CA LYS A 136 52.60 45.44 27.96
C LYS A 136 51.94 44.67 26.83
N ASN A 137 52.67 44.41 25.74
CA ASN A 137 52.12 43.64 24.62
C ASN A 137 51.78 42.21 25.06
N ILE A 138 52.62 41.56 25.88
CA ILE A 138 52.32 40.24 26.43
C ILE A 138 51.08 40.28 27.31
N ASP A 139 50.96 41.25 28.21
CA ASP A 139 49.79 41.41 29.09
C ASP A 139 48.48 41.60 28.28
N GLU A 140 48.54 42.36 27.17
CA GLU A 140 47.41 42.54 26.26
C GLU A 140 47.03 41.24 25.52
N GLU A 141 48.00 40.48 25.03
CA GLU A 141 47.74 39.18 24.40
C GLU A 141 47.24 38.13 25.40
N GLU A 142 47.75 38.13 26.63
CA GLU A 142 47.22 37.29 27.71
C GLU A 142 45.76 37.62 28.02
N SER A 143 45.38 38.91 28.03
CA SER A 143 43.99 39.34 28.19
C SER A 143 43.10 38.82 27.05
N LYS A 144 43.56 38.94 25.79
CA LYS A 144 42.81 38.41 24.62
C LYS A 144 42.66 36.89 24.68
N ILE A 145 43.70 36.16 25.10
CA ILE A 145 43.64 34.70 25.29
C ILE A 145 42.65 34.35 26.41
N ALA A 146 42.61 35.11 27.50
CA ALA A 146 41.66 34.90 28.58
C ALA A 146 40.21 35.14 28.13
N GLU A 147 39.96 36.22 27.37
CA GLU A 147 38.65 36.53 26.79
C GLU A 147 38.17 35.45 25.83
N THR A 148 39.01 35.03 24.89
CA THR A 148 38.67 33.95 23.94
C THR A 148 38.44 32.62 24.66
N SER A 149 39.26 32.28 25.67
CA SER A 149 39.05 31.11 26.53
C SER A 149 37.68 31.14 27.23
N ASN A 150 37.25 32.30 27.72
CA ASN A 150 35.92 32.47 28.31
C ASN A 150 34.80 32.36 27.27
N GLN A 151 34.97 32.91 26.07
CA GLN A 151 34.03 32.74 24.97
C GLN A 151 33.85 31.25 24.60
N TYR A 152 34.94 30.50 24.51
CA TYR A 152 34.87 29.05 24.26
C TYR A 152 34.14 28.29 25.37
N LYS A 153 34.37 28.64 26.65
CA LYS A 153 33.63 28.03 27.76
C LYS A 153 32.13 28.32 27.68
N MET A 154 31.75 29.55 27.35
CA MET A 154 30.35 29.92 27.20
C MET A 154 29.69 29.20 26.01
N SER A 155 30.36 29.14 24.86
CA SER A 155 29.88 28.41 23.69
C SER A 155 29.75 26.91 23.97
N ARG A 156 30.73 26.32 24.66
CA ARG A 156 30.67 24.91 25.08
C ARG A 156 29.47 24.64 25.98
N ASN A 157 29.25 25.48 26.98
CA ASN A 157 28.10 25.36 27.88
C ASN A 157 26.77 25.52 27.12
N GLN A 158 26.71 26.40 26.12
CA GLN A 158 25.53 26.54 25.27
C GLN A 158 25.26 25.28 24.45
N ILE A 159 26.29 24.71 23.82
CA ILE A 159 26.19 23.46 23.04
C ILE A 159 25.75 22.30 23.96
N ASP A 160 26.36 22.16 25.14
CA ASP A 160 26.00 21.11 26.10
C ASP A 160 24.56 21.26 26.63
N ALA A 161 24.11 22.50 26.82
CA ALA A 161 22.73 22.80 27.22
C ALA A 161 21.73 22.49 26.10
N GLU A 162 22.05 22.85 24.86
CA GLU A 162 21.22 22.56 23.69
C GLU A 162 21.14 21.04 23.43
N LEU A 163 22.26 20.34 23.54
CA LEU A 163 22.32 18.88 23.40
C LEU A 163 21.47 18.19 24.47
N THR A 164 21.54 18.65 25.72
CA THR A 164 20.71 18.14 26.81
C THR A 164 19.22 18.42 26.56
N ARG A 165 18.86 19.61 26.07
CA ARG A 165 17.47 19.95 25.70
C ARG A 165 16.95 19.07 24.56
N GLY A 166 17.76 18.85 23.54
CA GLY A 166 17.44 17.96 22.41
C GLY A 166 17.20 16.52 22.88
N LYS A 167 18.07 15.99 23.74
CA LYS A 167 17.89 14.66 24.35
C LYS A 167 16.59 14.55 25.14
N LYS A 168 16.29 15.54 26.00
CA LYS A 168 15.06 15.53 26.79
C LYS A 168 13.81 15.57 25.90
N SER A 169 13.80 16.42 24.88
CA SER A 169 12.69 16.49 23.91
C SER A 169 12.49 15.16 23.18
N MET A 170 13.58 14.49 22.80
CA MET A 170 13.53 13.17 22.17
C MET A 170 12.99 12.11 23.13
N GLU A 171 13.45 12.07 24.37
CA GLU A 171 12.95 11.14 25.39
C GLU A 171 11.46 11.34 25.67
N ASP A 172 11.00 12.59 25.78
CA ASP A 172 9.59 12.91 26.00
C ASP A 172 8.72 12.49 24.81
N ALA A 173 9.22 12.65 23.57
CA ALA A 173 8.55 12.15 22.36
C ALA A 173 8.49 10.62 22.34
N ILE A 174 9.56 9.92 22.74
CA ILE A 174 9.59 8.45 22.85
C ILE A 174 8.59 7.99 23.91
N LYS A 175 8.55 8.61 25.08
CA LYS A 175 7.59 8.29 26.15
C LYS A 175 6.15 8.42 25.66
N LYS A 176 5.79 9.56 25.05
CA LYS A 176 4.45 9.77 24.47
C LYS A 176 4.09 8.71 23.43
N ARG A 177 5.03 8.39 22.52
CA ARG A 177 4.84 7.32 21.53
C ARG A 177 4.57 5.98 22.20
N THR A 178 5.34 5.62 23.23
CA THR A 178 5.14 4.34 23.94
C THR A 178 3.82 4.28 24.70
N GLU A 179 3.34 5.41 25.22
CA GLU A 179 2.06 5.50 25.93
C GLU A 179 0.88 5.33 24.96
N ILE A 180 0.87 6.08 23.85
CA ILE A 180 -0.13 5.92 22.79
C ILE A 180 -0.11 4.50 22.23
N PHE A 181 1.07 3.90 22.05
CA PHE A 181 1.17 2.52 21.58
C PHE A 181 0.59 1.49 22.56
N LYS A 182 0.71 1.73 23.88
CA LYS A 182 0.04 0.89 24.89
C LYS A 182 -1.47 1.03 24.82
N GLU A 183 -1.99 2.24 24.63
CA GLU A 183 -3.42 2.47 24.45
C GLU A 183 -3.96 1.83 23.18
N LEU A 184 -3.23 1.96 22.06
CA LEU A 184 -3.55 1.31 20.80
C LEU A 184 -3.67 -0.20 20.99
N LYS A 185 -2.67 -0.84 21.63
CA LYS A 185 -2.72 -2.28 21.92
C LYS A 185 -3.93 -2.70 22.77
N LYS A 186 -4.33 -1.87 23.74
CA LYS A 186 -5.54 -2.14 24.54
C LYS A 186 -6.80 -2.07 23.67
N LYS A 187 -6.88 -1.08 22.78
CA LYS A 187 -8.01 -0.94 21.85
C LYS A 187 -8.04 -2.07 20.84
N ASP A 188 -6.91 -2.47 20.28
CA ASP A 188 -6.80 -3.62 19.38
C ASP A 188 -7.28 -4.90 20.07
N ALA A 189 -6.85 -5.15 21.32
CA ALA A 189 -7.33 -6.30 22.08
C ALA A 189 -8.85 -6.29 22.28
N ASN A 190 -9.43 -5.12 22.59
CA ASN A 190 -10.89 -4.98 22.72
C ASN A 190 -11.62 -5.22 21.39
N VAL A 191 -11.07 -4.74 20.28
CA VAL A 191 -11.61 -5.00 18.94
C VAL A 191 -11.65 -6.50 18.67
N THR A 192 -10.58 -7.23 18.99
CA THR A 192 -10.54 -8.69 18.81
C THR A 192 -11.60 -9.40 19.66
N VAL A 193 -11.82 -8.94 20.90
CA VAL A 193 -12.87 -9.48 21.78
C VAL A 193 -14.25 -9.25 21.18
N ILE A 194 -14.56 -8.00 20.80
CA ILE A 194 -15.85 -7.65 20.19
C ILE A 194 -16.07 -8.44 18.90
N GLN A 195 -15.03 -8.59 18.07
CA GLN A 195 -15.12 -9.37 16.84
C GLN A 195 -15.48 -10.83 17.12
N SER A 196 -14.86 -11.44 18.14
CA SER A 196 -15.18 -12.81 18.54
C SER A 196 -16.62 -12.95 19.04
N GLU A 197 -17.15 -11.93 19.70
CA GLU A 197 -18.54 -11.89 20.16
C GLU A 197 -19.52 -11.71 19.00
N ILE A 198 -19.19 -10.87 18.01
CA ILE A 198 -19.95 -10.72 16.77
C ILE A 198 -20.03 -12.05 16.02
N SER A 199 -18.91 -12.77 15.88
CA SER A 199 -18.90 -14.08 15.23
C SER A 199 -19.78 -15.10 15.96
N LYS A 200 -19.69 -15.17 17.29
CA LYS A 200 -20.58 -16.04 18.09
C LYS A 200 -22.06 -15.68 17.90
N ASN A 201 -22.39 -14.40 17.91
CA ASN A 201 -23.76 -13.94 17.71
C ASN A 201 -24.26 -14.24 16.29
N GLN A 202 -23.39 -14.17 15.28
CA GLN A 202 -23.71 -14.56 13.91
C GLN A 202 -24.00 -16.06 13.79
N GLU A 203 -23.18 -16.92 14.41
CA GLU A 203 -23.41 -18.36 14.46
C GLU A 203 -24.75 -18.70 15.15
N ILE A 204 -25.04 -18.02 16.27
CA ILE A 204 -26.33 -18.17 16.96
C ILE A 204 -27.49 -17.72 16.07
N LEU A 205 -27.36 -16.58 15.38
CA LEU A 205 -28.39 -16.09 14.46
C LEU A 205 -28.64 -17.07 13.32
N GLU A 206 -27.59 -17.65 12.75
CA GLU A 206 -27.69 -18.67 11.71
C GLU A 206 -28.41 -19.93 12.23
N SER A 207 -28.11 -20.37 13.46
CA SER A 207 -28.85 -21.47 14.10
C SER A 207 -30.34 -21.16 14.26
N TYR A 208 -30.69 -19.93 14.68
CA TYR A 208 -32.09 -19.51 14.78
C TYR A 208 -32.78 -19.44 13.41
N HIS A 209 -32.07 -19.02 12.37
CA HIS A 209 -32.60 -19.02 11.02
C HIS A 209 -32.87 -20.45 10.53
N ASN A 210 -31.97 -21.39 10.82
CA ASN A 210 -32.15 -22.80 10.51
C ASN A 210 -33.36 -23.39 11.25
N TYR A 211 -33.51 -23.11 12.55
CA TYR A 211 -34.69 -23.52 13.31
C TYR A 211 -35.98 -22.90 12.76
N TYR A 212 -35.96 -21.62 12.41
CA TYR A 212 -37.10 -20.94 11.82
C TYR A 212 -37.51 -21.57 10.48
N ASN A 213 -36.54 -21.83 9.59
CA ASN A 213 -36.79 -22.46 8.30
C ASN A 213 -37.34 -23.88 8.47
N PHE A 214 -36.81 -24.65 9.43
CA PHE A 214 -37.34 -25.96 9.79
C PHE A 214 -38.80 -25.87 10.23
N LEU A 215 -39.13 -24.97 11.16
CA LEU A 215 -40.51 -24.78 11.61
C LEU A 215 -41.42 -24.28 10.49
N LYS A 216 -40.91 -23.47 9.56
CA LYS A 216 -41.65 -23.04 8.37
C LYS A 216 -42.04 -24.19 7.45
N ASN A 217 -41.20 -25.20 7.32
CA ASN A 217 -41.50 -26.38 6.50
C ASN A 217 -42.57 -27.28 7.15
N LEU A 218 -42.68 -27.29 8.48
CA LEU A 218 -43.71 -28.03 9.21
C LEU A 218 -45.03 -27.27 9.35
N CYS A 219 -45.05 -25.99 9.01
CA CYS A 219 -46.23 -25.14 9.13
C CYS A 219 -46.97 -25.07 7.78
N PRO A 220 -48.31 -25.02 7.77
CA PRO A 220 -49.05 -24.74 6.54
C PRO A 220 -48.65 -23.38 5.93
N PRO A 221 -48.67 -23.23 4.59
CA PRO A 221 -48.06 -22.09 3.88
C PRO A 221 -48.68 -20.71 4.19
N THR A 222 -49.82 -20.66 4.89
CA THR A 222 -50.54 -19.44 5.25
C THR A 222 -50.27 -18.95 6.68
N ALA A 223 -49.59 -19.74 7.52
CA ALA A 223 -49.39 -19.42 8.93
C ALA A 223 -47.92 -19.13 9.26
N ASP A 224 -47.70 -18.18 10.18
CA ASP A 224 -46.36 -17.86 10.65
C ASP A 224 -45.92 -18.89 11.72
N PRO A 225 -44.74 -19.51 11.60
CA PRO A 225 -44.31 -20.61 12.48
C PRO A 225 -44.26 -20.23 13.96
N ILE A 226 -43.94 -18.97 14.26
CA ILE A 226 -43.86 -18.44 15.62
C ILE A 226 -45.25 -18.35 16.28
N THR A 227 -46.28 -18.08 15.49
CA THR A 227 -47.66 -17.99 15.98
C THR A 227 -48.36 -19.35 16.03
N TYR A 228 -47.95 -20.27 15.16
CA TYR A 228 -48.56 -21.58 15.01
C TYR A 228 -48.13 -22.55 16.12
N PHE A 229 -46.83 -22.61 16.45
CA PHE A 229 -46.30 -23.51 17.47
C PHE A 229 -46.22 -22.81 18.83
N THR A 230 -47.18 -23.07 19.71
CA THR A 230 -47.22 -22.52 21.08
C THR A 230 -46.62 -23.47 22.12
N ASP A 231 -46.77 -24.79 21.91
CA ASP A 231 -46.24 -25.84 22.79
C ASP A 231 -45.26 -26.73 22.00
N PRO A 232 -44.05 -27.03 22.52
CA PRO A 232 -43.13 -27.99 21.91
C PRO A 232 -43.76 -29.33 21.51
N GLN A 233 -44.79 -29.80 22.22
CA GLN A 233 -45.50 -31.05 21.86
C GLN A 233 -46.18 -30.97 20.48
N GLN A 234 -46.57 -29.79 20.02
CA GLN A 234 -47.21 -29.62 18.71
C GLN A 234 -46.24 -29.93 17.56
N VAL A 235 -44.97 -29.52 17.69
CA VAL A 235 -43.93 -29.83 16.69
C VAL A 235 -43.67 -31.33 16.65
N ILE A 236 -43.62 -31.98 17.82
CA ILE A 236 -43.43 -33.44 17.93
C ILE A 236 -44.59 -34.17 17.27
N ASN A 237 -45.83 -33.75 17.54
CA ASN A 237 -47.01 -34.38 16.95
C ASN A 237 -47.06 -34.23 15.42
N GLU A 238 -46.73 -33.05 14.87
CA GLU A 238 -46.63 -32.86 13.42
C GLU A 238 -45.50 -33.71 12.81
N LEU A 239 -44.36 -33.85 13.50
CA LEU A 239 -43.28 -34.73 13.05
C LEU A 239 -43.73 -36.20 13.04
N THR A 240 -44.38 -36.67 14.11
CA THR A 240 -44.94 -38.02 14.18
C THR A 240 -45.98 -38.25 13.10
N LYS A 241 -46.81 -37.25 12.78
CA LYS A 241 -47.76 -37.32 11.67
C LYS A 241 -47.04 -37.47 10.33
N VAL A 242 -46.01 -36.65 10.06
CA VAL A 242 -45.19 -36.77 8.83
C VAL A 242 -44.48 -38.13 8.76
N GLU A 243 -44.00 -38.65 9.89
CA GLU A 243 -43.41 -39.99 9.98
C GLU A 243 -44.43 -41.08 9.65
N MET A 244 -45.65 -40.99 10.20
CA MET A 244 -46.75 -41.90 9.90
C MET A 244 -47.16 -41.83 8.43
N ASP A 245 -47.27 -40.62 7.86
CA ASP A 245 -47.60 -40.42 6.44
C ASP A 245 -46.51 -40.99 5.53
N ASN A 246 -45.23 -40.79 5.87
CA ASN A 246 -44.11 -41.38 5.14
C ASN A 246 -44.11 -42.91 5.23
N LEU A 247 -44.38 -43.47 6.41
CA LEU A 247 -44.47 -44.92 6.60
C LEU A 247 -45.63 -45.50 5.80
N PHE A 248 -46.79 -44.83 5.82
CA PHE A 248 -47.96 -45.20 5.03
C PHE A 248 -47.64 -45.18 3.53
N LEU A 249 -46.97 -44.13 3.05
CA LEU A 249 -46.57 -44.03 1.64
C LEU A 249 -45.59 -45.14 1.25
N ILE A 250 -44.60 -45.42 2.09
CA ILE A 250 -43.64 -46.52 1.86
C ILE A 250 -44.37 -47.86 1.80
N GLN A 251 -45.27 -48.13 2.74
CA GLN A 251 -46.06 -49.35 2.75
C GLN A 251 -46.93 -49.47 1.50
N HIS A 252 -47.62 -48.39 1.11
CA HIS A 252 -48.46 -48.40 -0.08
C HIS A 252 -47.66 -48.58 -1.37
N CYS A 253 -46.49 -47.94 -1.48
CA CYS A 253 -45.56 -48.17 -2.58
C CYS A 253 -45.09 -49.63 -2.61
N HIS A 254 -44.86 -50.25 -1.45
CA HIS A 254 -44.49 -51.66 -1.38
C HIS A 254 -45.63 -52.57 -1.83
N GLU A 255 -46.85 -52.35 -1.34
CA GLU A 255 -48.06 -53.09 -1.74
C GLU A 255 -48.32 -52.99 -3.25
N LEU A 256 -48.25 -51.77 -3.82
CA LEU A 256 -48.39 -51.57 -5.26
C LEU A 256 -47.26 -52.25 -6.06
N SER A 257 -46.04 -52.25 -5.53
CA SER A 257 -44.92 -52.95 -6.16
C SER A 257 -45.11 -54.46 -6.14
N GLU A 258 -45.59 -55.01 -5.02
CA GLU A 258 -45.91 -56.43 -4.88
C GLU A 258 -47.06 -56.85 -5.81
N GLU A 259 -48.11 -56.03 -5.93
CA GLU A 259 -49.20 -56.25 -6.87
C GLU A 259 -48.70 -56.26 -8.33
N ALA A 260 -47.82 -55.32 -8.69
CA ALA A 260 -47.19 -55.26 -10.00
C ALA A 260 -46.29 -56.49 -10.27
N GLU A 261 -45.49 -56.90 -9.28
CA GLU A 261 -44.64 -58.11 -9.38
C GLU A 261 -45.48 -59.38 -9.54
N ASN A 262 -46.56 -59.51 -8.77
CA ASN A 262 -47.48 -60.64 -8.87
C ASN A 262 -48.16 -60.67 -10.26
N GLY A 263 -48.59 -59.52 -10.78
CA GLY A 263 -49.14 -59.40 -12.14
C GLY A 263 -48.11 -59.80 -13.21
N LEU A 264 -46.86 -59.37 -13.07
CA LEU A 264 -45.77 -59.78 -13.96
C LEU A 264 -45.48 -61.29 -13.88
N GLN A 265 -45.50 -61.88 -12.68
CA GLN A 265 -45.32 -63.33 -12.51
C GLN A 265 -46.44 -64.13 -13.19
N GLN A 266 -47.71 -63.69 -13.04
CA GLN A 266 -48.85 -64.31 -13.71
C GLN A 266 -48.70 -64.23 -15.24
N LEU A 267 -48.41 -63.03 -15.77
CA LEU A 267 -48.21 -62.82 -17.20
C LEU A 267 -47.03 -63.66 -17.73
N ASN A 268 -45.92 -63.72 -17.00
CA ASN A 268 -44.79 -64.57 -17.37
C ASN A 268 -45.19 -66.05 -17.39
N SER A 269 -45.99 -66.52 -16.43
CA SER A 269 -46.50 -67.88 -16.43
C SER A 269 -47.40 -68.17 -17.64
N GLU A 270 -48.25 -67.22 -18.04
CA GLU A 270 -49.08 -67.34 -19.25
C GLU A 270 -48.23 -67.35 -20.51
N ILE A 271 -47.26 -66.44 -20.63
CA ILE A 271 -46.30 -66.43 -21.74
C ILE A 271 -45.60 -67.78 -21.85
N THR A 272 -45.13 -68.37 -20.75
CA THR A 272 -44.49 -69.70 -20.81
C THR A 272 -45.43 -70.80 -21.30
N LYS A 273 -46.71 -70.78 -20.89
CA LYS A 273 -47.74 -71.71 -21.38
C LYS A 273 -47.97 -71.53 -22.87
N THR A 274 -48.22 -70.32 -23.33
CA THR A 274 -48.44 -70.01 -24.75
C THR A 274 -47.21 -70.34 -25.60
N VAL A 275 -45.99 -70.12 -25.08
CA VAL A 275 -44.76 -70.51 -25.77
C VAL A 275 -44.66 -72.04 -25.89
N ASN A 276 -45.05 -72.79 -24.86
CA ASN A 276 -45.05 -74.26 -24.91
C ASN A 276 -46.13 -74.79 -25.87
N GLU A 277 -47.33 -74.21 -25.87
CA GLU A 277 -48.40 -74.51 -26.83
C GLU A 277 -47.96 -74.20 -28.26
N LYS A 278 -47.37 -73.02 -28.50
CA LYS A 278 -46.77 -72.64 -29.78
C LYS A 278 -45.74 -73.66 -30.24
N LYS A 279 -44.79 -74.06 -29.38
CA LYS A 279 -43.80 -75.10 -29.71
C LYS A 279 -44.45 -76.45 -30.03
N SER A 280 -45.56 -76.80 -29.38
CA SER A 280 -46.30 -78.02 -29.68
C SER A 280 -46.99 -77.93 -31.04
N ILE A 281 -47.60 -76.78 -31.36
CA ILE A 281 -48.24 -76.51 -32.65
C ILE A 281 -47.18 -76.49 -33.77
N GLU A 282 -46.04 -75.84 -33.57
CA GLU A 282 -44.92 -75.80 -34.52
C GLU A 282 -44.47 -77.22 -34.89
N LYS A 283 -44.27 -78.10 -33.89
CA LYS A 283 -43.97 -79.52 -34.12
C LYS A 283 -45.07 -80.26 -34.88
N SER A 284 -46.34 -79.94 -34.62
CA SER A 284 -47.46 -80.53 -35.37
C SER A 284 -47.56 -80.00 -36.80
N THR A 285 -47.22 -78.73 -37.04
CA THR A 285 -47.18 -78.13 -38.39
C THR A 285 -45.99 -78.60 -39.22
N GLU A 286 -44.84 -78.83 -38.62
CA GLU A 286 -43.69 -79.47 -39.29
C GLU A 286 -44.02 -80.89 -39.76
N ASN A 287 -44.98 -81.57 -39.11
CA ASN A 287 -45.46 -82.89 -39.50
C ASN A 287 -46.58 -82.86 -40.56
N LEU A 288 -47.14 -81.70 -40.89
CA LEU A 288 -48.12 -81.53 -41.97
C LEU A 288 -47.39 -81.28 -43.30
N ARG A 289 -47.70 -82.09 -44.31
CA ARG A 289 -47.14 -82.03 -45.68
C ARG A 289 -47.17 -80.61 -46.25
N GLU A 290 -46.06 -80.19 -46.86
CA GLU A 290 -45.95 -78.97 -47.68
C GLU A 290 -47.11 -78.92 -48.69
N VAL A 291 -47.95 -77.88 -48.57
CA VAL A 291 -48.95 -77.53 -49.58
C VAL A 291 -48.36 -76.39 -50.40
N GLU A 292 -48.20 -76.59 -51.71
CA GLU A 292 -47.76 -75.55 -52.65
C GLU A 292 -48.69 -74.33 -52.60
N GLN A 293 -48.14 -73.17 -52.26
CA GLN A 293 -48.86 -71.91 -52.10
C GLN A 293 -49.24 -71.30 -53.46
N PHE A 294 -50.54 -71.09 -53.67
CA PHE A 294 -51.12 -70.34 -54.79
C PHE A 294 -50.86 -68.83 -54.61
N GLN A 295 -50.14 -68.19 -55.54
CA GLN A 295 -49.93 -66.73 -55.54
C GLN A 295 -51.09 -66.00 -56.21
N ALA A 296 -51.76 -65.11 -55.48
CA ALA A 296 -52.75 -64.17 -56.02
C ALA A 296 -52.08 -62.84 -56.44
N PRO A 297 -52.54 -62.16 -57.51
CA PRO A 297 -51.86 -60.97 -58.05
C PRO A 297 -52.07 -59.72 -57.17
N ALA A 298 -50.98 -59.00 -56.93
CA ALA A 298 -50.98 -57.71 -56.24
C ALA A 298 -51.71 -56.63 -57.05
N VAL A 299 -52.64 -55.92 -56.41
CA VAL A 299 -53.33 -54.76 -56.98
C VAL A 299 -52.42 -53.53 -56.86
N SER A 300 -52.01 -52.97 -58.00
CA SER A 300 -51.17 -51.77 -58.10
C SER A 300 -52.05 -50.51 -58.06
N ASN A 301 -52.10 -49.83 -56.91
CA ASN A 301 -52.73 -48.51 -56.76
C ASN A 301 -51.74 -47.40 -57.13
N ASN A 302 -51.63 -47.08 -58.43
CA ASN A 302 -50.84 -45.94 -58.90
C ASN A 302 -51.70 -44.66 -58.85
N ASN A 303 -51.54 -43.86 -57.80
CA ASN A 303 -52.11 -42.50 -57.72
C ASN A 303 -51.07 -41.47 -58.20
N PRO A 304 -51.11 -41.02 -59.48
CA PRO A 304 -50.07 -40.16 -60.07
C PRO A 304 -49.98 -38.75 -59.44
N VAL A 305 -51.01 -38.33 -58.70
CA VAL A 305 -51.01 -37.08 -57.94
C VAL A 305 -50.13 -37.18 -56.70
N LEU A 306 -50.13 -38.35 -56.03
CA LEU A 306 -49.31 -38.59 -54.84
C LEU A 306 -47.83 -38.61 -55.22
N ASP A 307 -47.48 -39.25 -56.34
CA ASP A 307 -46.10 -39.29 -56.84
C ASP A 307 -45.55 -37.91 -57.23
N LYS A 308 -46.40 -36.99 -57.69
CA LYS A 308 -45.99 -35.60 -57.95
C LYS A 308 -45.70 -34.84 -56.66
N ASN A 309 -46.60 -34.93 -55.68
CA ASN A 309 -46.43 -34.27 -54.38
C ASN A 309 -45.19 -34.78 -53.63
N VAL A 310 -44.92 -36.09 -53.70
CA VAL A 310 -43.73 -36.70 -53.08
C VAL A 310 -42.44 -36.21 -53.76
N LYS A 311 -42.45 -35.99 -55.08
CA LYS A 311 -41.30 -35.42 -55.82
C LYS A 311 -41.04 -33.95 -55.46
N GLU A 312 -42.09 -33.13 -55.40
CA GLU A 312 -41.98 -31.71 -55.01
C GLU A 312 -41.47 -31.52 -53.57
N LEU A 313 -41.96 -32.36 -52.65
CA LEU A 313 -41.48 -32.38 -51.27
C LEU A 313 -40.01 -32.80 -51.20
N THR A 314 -39.62 -33.82 -51.96
CA THR A 314 -38.23 -34.29 -52.07
C THR A 314 -37.29 -33.18 -52.55
N GLU A 315 -37.69 -32.37 -53.53
CA GLU A 315 -36.88 -31.23 -53.98
C GLU A 315 -36.75 -30.13 -52.93
N SER A 316 -37.81 -29.84 -52.18
CA SER A 316 -37.81 -28.84 -51.11
C SER A 316 -36.88 -29.24 -49.96
N VAL A 317 -36.93 -30.52 -49.56
CA VAL A 317 -36.02 -31.09 -48.56
C VAL A 317 -34.56 -31.01 -49.02
N LYS A 318 -34.28 -31.33 -50.29
CA LYS A 318 -32.93 -31.21 -50.87
C LYS A 318 -32.41 -29.78 -50.85
N LYS A 319 -33.24 -28.79 -51.21
CA LYS A 319 -32.86 -27.36 -51.16
C LYS A 319 -32.50 -26.93 -49.74
N CYS A 320 -33.35 -27.24 -48.77
CA CYS A 320 -33.10 -26.92 -47.35
C CYS A 320 -31.80 -27.56 -46.84
N TYR A 321 -31.58 -28.84 -47.16
CA TYR A 321 -30.37 -29.56 -46.77
C TYR A 321 -29.09 -28.91 -47.33
N VAL A 322 -29.11 -28.47 -48.60
CA VAL A 322 -27.97 -27.78 -49.22
C VAL A 322 -27.73 -26.41 -48.57
N THR A 323 -28.78 -25.65 -48.24
CA THR A 323 -28.61 -24.36 -47.53
C THR A 323 -28.03 -24.55 -46.13
N CYS A 324 -28.45 -25.58 -45.41
CA CYS A 324 -28.03 -25.82 -44.03
C CYS A 324 -26.61 -26.44 -43.94
N PHE A 325 -26.23 -27.32 -44.87
CA PHE A 325 -24.97 -28.07 -44.77
C PHE A 325 -23.97 -27.83 -45.90
N GLY A 326 -24.35 -27.13 -46.98
CA GLY A 326 -23.47 -26.81 -48.11
C GLY A 326 -23.00 -28.01 -48.94
N VAL A 327 -23.56 -29.21 -48.70
CA VAL A 327 -23.17 -30.46 -49.38
C VAL A 327 -24.36 -31.01 -50.17
N HIS A 328 -24.16 -31.24 -51.46
CA HIS A 328 -25.08 -32.05 -52.27
C HIS A 328 -24.85 -33.52 -51.95
N ALA A 329 -25.81 -34.17 -51.32
CA ALA A 329 -25.72 -35.58 -50.96
C ALA A 329 -26.86 -36.36 -51.62
N ASP A 330 -26.54 -37.49 -52.27
CA ASP A 330 -27.53 -38.38 -52.90
C ASP A 330 -28.15 -39.35 -51.87
N ILE A 331 -28.67 -38.79 -50.77
CA ILE A 331 -29.23 -39.56 -49.65
C ILE A 331 -30.76 -39.47 -49.69
N ASN A 332 -31.44 -40.48 -49.16
CA ASN A 332 -32.90 -40.52 -49.05
C ASN A 332 -33.43 -39.24 -48.34
N PRO A 333 -34.49 -38.58 -48.85
CA PRO A 333 -35.09 -37.41 -48.20
C PRO A 333 -35.41 -37.60 -46.71
N LEU A 334 -35.77 -38.81 -46.28
CA LEU A 334 -36.05 -39.10 -44.87
C LEU A 334 -34.79 -38.96 -44.00
N THR A 335 -33.64 -39.45 -44.46
CA THR A 335 -32.39 -39.36 -43.71
C THR A 335 -31.77 -37.96 -43.80
N MET A 336 -32.08 -37.18 -44.84
CA MET A 336 -31.75 -35.74 -44.88
C MET A 336 -32.50 -34.97 -43.78
N LEU A 337 -33.79 -35.24 -43.60
CA LEU A 337 -34.61 -34.62 -42.55
C LEU A 337 -34.12 -35.01 -41.15
N GLU A 338 -33.88 -36.30 -40.93
CA GLU A 338 -33.34 -36.80 -39.65
C GLU A 338 -32.01 -36.12 -39.28
N ARG A 339 -31.14 -35.86 -40.27
CA ARG A 339 -29.87 -35.16 -40.02
C ARG A 339 -30.05 -33.67 -39.72
N ILE A 340 -31.00 -33.00 -40.40
CA ILE A 340 -31.36 -31.60 -40.12
C ILE A 340 -31.90 -31.49 -38.69
N GLU A 341 -32.79 -32.40 -38.31
CA GLU A 341 -33.41 -32.44 -36.98
C GLU A 341 -32.36 -32.65 -35.88
N ASN A 342 -31.51 -33.66 -36.03
CA ASN A 342 -30.42 -33.92 -35.08
C ASN A 342 -29.47 -32.72 -34.92
N GLN A 343 -29.17 -32.00 -36.02
CA GLN A 343 -28.32 -30.81 -35.95
C GLN A 343 -29.02 -29.63 -35.27
N LEU A 344 -30.32 -29.44 -35.54
CA LEU A 344 -31.12 -28.42 -34.87
C LEU A 344 -31.20 -28.70 -33.37
N GLU A 345 -31.48 -29.94 -32.99
CA GLU A 345 -31.54 -30.36 -31.59
C GLU A 345 -30.18 -30.20 -30.90
N ALA A 346 -29.07 -30.53 -31.56
CA ALA A 346 -27.73 -30.27 -31.03
C ALA A 346 -27.46 -28.77 -30.81
N MET A 347 -27.97 -27.88 -31.67
CA MET A 347 -27.85 -26.43 -31.50
C MET A 347 -28.74 -25.89 -30.38
N TYR A 348 -29.96 -26.41 -30.25
CA TYR A 348 -30.85 -26.09 -29.14
C TYR A 348 -30.28 -26.55 -27.80
N ASN A 349 -29.73 -27.75 -27.73
CA ASN A 349 -29.07 -28.28 -26.53
C ASN A 349 -27.86 -27.41 -26.15
N LYS A 350 -27.05 -26.97 -27.13
CA LYS A 350 -25.97 -26.01 -26.88
C LYS A 350 -26.48 -24.66 -26.37
N CYS A 351 -27.57 -24.14 -26.92
CA CYS A 351 -28.20 -22.92 -26.41
C CYS A 351 -28.74 -23.11 -24.98
N GLY A 352 -29.27 -24.30 -24.65
CA GLY A 352 -29.71 -24.65 -23.31
C GLY A 352 -28.58 -24.80 -22.29
N THR A 353 -27.35 -25.14 -22.71
CA THR A 353 -26.18 -25.20 -21.82
C THR A 353 -25.58 -23.84 -21.45
N ILE A 354 -25.98 -22.76 -22.13
CA ILE A 354 -25.48 -21.41 -21.84
C ILE A 354 -26.28 -20.86 -20.66
N ASP A 355 -25.59 -20.61 -19.53
CA ASP A 355 -26.19 -20.02 -18.34
C ASP A 355 -26.88 -18.68 -18.67
N GLN A 356 -28.15 -18.55 -18.32
CA GLN A 356 -28.96 -17.35 -18.51
C GLN A 356 -28.32 -16.13 -17.83
N LYS A 357 -27.56 -16.33 -16.74
CA LYS A 357 -26.80 -15.25 -16.08
C LYS A 357 -25.65 -14.75 -16.93
N PHE A 358 -24.90 -15.65 -17.57
CA PHE A 358 -23.82 -15.28 -18.49
C PHE A 358 -24.36 -14.56 -19.74
N LEU A 359 -25.50 -15.00 -20.27
CA LEU A 359 -26.13 -14.36 -21.43
C LEU A 359 -26.59 -12.93 -21.12
N THR A 360 -27.27 -12.75 -19.99
CA THR A 360 -27.70 -11.41 -19.52
C THR A 360 -26.52 -10.50 -19.22
N GLU A 361 -25.44 -11.02 -18.65
CA GLU A 361 -24.19 -10.28 -18.42
C GLU A 361 -23.52 -9.82 -19.73
N GLN A 362 -23.42 -10.71 -20.73
CA GLN A 362 -22.87 -10.36 -22.04
C GLN A 362 -23.75 -9.35 -22.80
N MET A 363 -25.07 -9.47 -22.68
CA MET A 363 -26.02 -8.48 -23.22
C MET A 363 -25.81 -7.12 -22.55
N LEU A 364 -25.71 -7.07 -21.22
CA LEU A 364 -25.41 -5.86 -20.47
C LEU A 364 -24.06 -5.24 -20.88
N LEU A 365 -23.05 -6.06 -21.13
CA LEU A 365 -21.74 -5.60 -21.56
C LEU A 365 -21.78 -4.99 -22.96
N ARG A 366 -22.50 -5.59 -23.91
CA ARG A 366 -22.72 -5.02 -25.25
C ARG A 366 -23.55 -3.73 -25.19
N GLU A 367 -24.60 -3.70 -24.40
CA GLU A 367 -25.44 -2.52 -24.17
C GLU A 367 -24.61 -1.37 -23.56
N LYS A 368 -23.71 -1.68 -22.61
CA LYS A 368 -22.79 -0.72 -22.00
C LYS A 368 -21.79 -0.15 -23.02
N LYS A 369 -21.18 -1.00 -23.86
CA LYS A 369 -20.28 -0.55 -24.94
C LYS A 369 -20.99 0.39 -25.91
N ARG A 370 -22.20 0.03 -26.36
CA ARG A 370 -23.02 0.89 -27.23
C ARG A 370 -23.31 2.25 -26.59
N ARG A 371 -23.63 2.29 -25.29
CA ARG A 371 -23.85 3.55 -24.56
C ARG A 371 -22.59 4.38 -24.38
N GLU A 372 -21.43 3.75 -24.17
CA GLU A 372 -20.15 4.44 -24.09
C GLU A 372 -19.75 5.03 -25.45
N GLU A 373 -19.91 4.29 -26.54
CA GLU A 373 -19.69 4.77 -27.91
C GLU A 373 -20.58 5.98 -28.24
N GLN A 374 -21.88 5.90 -27.93
CA GLN A 374 -22.80 7.03 -28.11
C GLN A 374 -22.40 8.27 -27.29
N ARG A 375 -21.90 8.08 -26.07
CA ARG A 375 -21.41 9.19 -25.23
C ARG A 375 -20.15 9.82 -25.80
N ILE A 376 -19.21 9.01 -26.29
CA ILE A 376 -17.97 9.47 -26.91
C ILE A 376 -18.29 10.28 -28.17
N GLU A 377 -19.18 9.78 -29.02
CA GLU A 377 -19.59 10.46 -30.25
C GLU A 377 -20.32 11.79 -29.96
N ALA A 378 -21.21 11.80 -28.96
CA ALA A 378 -21.89 13.03 -28.52
C ALA A 378 -20.91 14.08 -27.97
N ASN A 379 -19.89 13.66 -27.20
CA ASN A 379 -18.85 14.55 -26.69
C ASN A 379 -17.96 15.08 -27.82
N LYS A 380 -17.59 14.23 -28.78
CA LYS A 380 -16.82 14.63 -29.96
C LYS A 380 -17.57 15.68 -30.78
N LYS A 381 -18.86 15.48 -31.04
CA LYS A 381 -19.71 16.45 -31.75
C LYS A 381 -19.80 17.80 -31.03
N LYS A 382 -19.93 17.79 -29.69
CA LYS A 382 -19.89 19.03 -28.88
C LYS A 382 -18.54 19.74 -28.99
N GLN A 383 -17.42 19.01 -28.97
CA GLN A 383 -16.09 19.59 -29.15
C GLN A 383 -15.92 20.20 -30.55
N GLU A 384 -16.40 19.52 -31.59
CA GLU A 384 -16.39 20.02 -32.97
C GLU A 384 -17.22 21.31 -33.10
N ASP A 385 -18.40 21.37 -32.47
CA ASP A 385 -19.24 22.58 -32.47
C ASP A 385 -18.57 23.76 -31.73
N ILE A 386 -17.91 23.49 -30.60
CA ILE A 386 -17.12 24.51 -29.87
C ILE A 386 -15.95 24.98 -30.73
N ALA A 387 -15.22 24.07 -31.35
CA ALA A 387 -14.10 24.38 -32.23
C ALA A 387 -14.55 25.19 -33.44
N ARG A 388 -15.69 24.86 -34.06
CA ARG A 388 -16.29 25.62 -35.16
C ARG A 388 -16.63 27.05 -34.74
N LYS A 389 -17.23 27.24 -33.56
CA LYS A 389 -17.54 28.56 -33.00
C LYS A 389 -16.26 29.36 -32.70
N ALA A 390 -15.25 28.72 -32.11
CA ALA A 390 -13.96 29.33 -31.82
C ALA A 390 -13.22 29.76 -33.11
N ALA A 391 -13.20 28.91 -34.13
CA ALA A 391 -12.62 29.22 -35.43
C ALA A 391 -13.34 30.39 -36.12
N ALA A 392 -14.67 30.42 -36.10
CA ALA A 392 -15.45 31.53 -36.65
C ALA A 392 -15.20 32.85 -35.90
N ALA A 393 -15.02 32.81 -34.58
CA ALA A 393 -14.66 33.98 -33.78
C ALA A 393 -13.25 34.48 -34.11
N LEU A 394 -12.29 33.56 -34.30
CA LEU A 394 -10.91 33.87 -34.66
C LEU A 394 -10.82 34.47 -36.08
N GLU A 395 -11.56 33.92 -37.04
CA GLU A 395 -11.70 34.50 -38.38
C GLU A 395 -12.33 35.90 -38.36
N ARG A 396 -13.33 36.12 -37.49
CA ARG A 396 -13.92 37.45 -37.29
C ARG A 396 -12.92 38.45 -36.72
N ALA A 397 -12.07 38.02 -35.79
CA ALA A 397 -11.02 38.84 -35.20
C ALA A 397 -9.89 39.16 -36.20
N LYS A 398 -9.55 38.23 -37.09
CA LYS A 398 -8.54 38.42 -38.15
C LYS A 398 -8.99 39.34 -39.27
N LYS A 399 -10.29 39.50 -39.51
CA LYS A 399 -10.79 40.42 -40.54
C LYS A 399 -10.43 41.86 -40.17
N PRO A 400 -9.83 42.63 -41.11
CA PRO A 400 -9.43 43.99 -40.83
C PRO A 400 -10.65 44.84 -40.44
N ILE A 401 -10.53 45.56 -39.33
CA ILE A 401 -11.58 46.43 -38.81
C ILE A 401 -11.80 47.54 -39.84
N LYS A 402 -12.99 47.56 -40.46
CA LYS A 402 -13.39 48.64 -41.37
C LYS A 402 -13.50 49.94 -40.57
N LYS A 403 -12.51 50.82 -40.69
CA LYS A 403 -12.54 52.16 -40.10
C LYS A 403 -13.49 53.03 -40.93
N ARG A 404 -14.57 53.53 -40.32
CA ARG A 404 -15.46 54.52 -40.95
C ARG A 404 -14.79 55.88 -40.83
N THR A 405 -14.40 56.49 -41.94
CA THR A 405 -13.88 57.86 -41.97
C THR A 405 -15.06 58.82 -42.13
N GLY A 406 -15.33 59.62 -41.08
CA GLY A 406 -16.36 60.67 -41.07
C GLY A 406 -17.27 60.64 -39.84
N ARG A 407 -17.92 61.78 -39.55
CA ARG A 407 -18.92 61.91 -38.48
C ARG A 407 -20.13 61.03 -38.87
N PRO A 408 -20.55 60.07 -38.02
CA PRO A 408 -21.67 59.21 -38.34
C PRO A 408 -22.96 60.04 -38.43
N LEU A 409 -23.63 59.96 -39.58
CA LEU A 409 -24.97 60.50 -39.75
C LEU A 409 -25.92 59.58 -38.97
N ASN A 410 -26.40 60.06 -37.81
CA ASN A 410 -27.45 59.38 -37.07
C ASN A 410 -28.79 59.66 -37.77
N GLU A 411 -29.23 58.72 -38.59
CA GLU A 411 -30.60 58.71 -39.06
C GLU A 411 -31.54 58.47 -37.87
N ARG A 412 -32.62 59.26 -37.78
CA ARG A 412 -33.67 59.05 -36.78
C ARG A 412 -34.34 57.71 -37.05
N THR A 413 -34.01 56.68 -36.29
CA THR A 413 -34.62 55.37 -36.42
C THR A 413 -35.97 55.34 -35.72
N LEU A 414 -37.00 54.85 -36.43
CA LEU A 414 -38.25 54.44 -35.79
C LEU A 414 -37.97 53.22 -34.89
N PRO A 415 -38.68 53.05 -33.77
CA PRO A 415 -38.55 51.89 -32.90
C PRO A 415 -38.72 50.62 -33.72
N ILE A 416 -37.68 49.78 -33.74
CA ILE A 416 -37.73 48.47 -34.40
C ILE A 416 -38.76 47.64 -33.64
N LYS A 417 -39.90 47.33 -34.29
CA LYS A 417 -40.80 46.29 -33.80
C LYS A 417 -40.01 44.98 -33.87
N ALA A 418 -39.54 44.50 -32.72
CA ALA A 418 -38.89 43.20 -32.60
C ALA A 418 -39.89 42.12 -33.03
N ARG A 419 -39.79 41.63 -34.27
CA ARG A 419 -40.34 40.32 -34.60
C ARG A 419 -39.45 39.30 -33.91
N ARG A 420 -39.88 38.83 -32.74
CA ARG A 420 -39.33 37.62 -32.14
C ARG A 420 -39.55 36.51 -33.17
N THR A 421 -38.48 35.88 -33.64
CA THR A 421 -38.56 34.57 -34.26
C THR A 421 -38.93 33.61 -33.15
N VAL A 422 -40.21 33.27 -33.08
CA VAL A 422 -40.75 32.32 -32.11
C VAL A 422 -40.24 30.93 -32.52
N ASP A 423 -39.67 30.21 -31.57
CA ASP A 423 -39.32 28.80 -31.77
C ASP A 423 -40.63 28.04 -32.05
N GLU A 424 -40.77 27.42 -33.23
CA GLU A 424 -42.05 26.85 -33.68
C GLU A 424 -42.62 25.84 -32.68
N LYS A 425 -41.73 25.17 -31.91
CA LYS A 425 -42.11 24.27 -30.83
C LYS A 425 -42.79 24.99 -29.66
N GLN A 426 -42.26 26.14 -29.23
CA GLN A 426 -42.86 26.92 -28.16
C GLN A 426 -44.21 27.49 -28.60
N LYS A 427 -44.35 27.89 -29.87
CA LYS A 427 -45.64 28.35 -30.40
C LYS A 427 -46.70 27.23 -30.40
N GLN A 428 -46.31 26.01 -30.75
CA GLN A 428 -47.22 24.85 -30.72
C GLN A 428 -47.61 24.43 -29.31
N GLU A 429 -46.70 24.54 -28.33
CA GLU A 429 -47.02 24.30 -26.92
C GLU A 429 -47.96 25.37 -26.36
N GLU A 430 -47.74 26.65 -26.69
CA GLU A 430 -48.63 27.75 -26.29
C GLU A 430 -50.01 27.63 -26.95
N GLU A 431 -50.10 27.27 -28.24
CA GLU A 431 -51.38 27.04 -28.93
C GLU A 431 -52.15 25.86 -28.30
N LYS A 432 -51.47 24.75 -27.97
CA LYS A 432 -52.10 23.62 -27.26
C LYS A 432 -52.60 24.02 -25.87
N ALA A 433 -51.82 24.81 -25.13
CA ALA A 433 -52.24 25.28 -23.81
C ALA A 433 -53.45 26.23 -23.87
N VAL A 434 -53.56 27.03 -24.93
CA VAL A 434 -54.70 27.91 -25.17
C VAL A 434 -55.94 27.11 -25.62
N ASP A 435 -55.77 26.10 -26.48
CA ASP A 435 -56.86 25.20 -26.88
C ASP A 435 -57.38 24.37 -25.70
N ASP A 436 -56.49 23.84 -24.85
CA ASP A 436 -56.89 23.15 -23.62
C ASP A 436 -57.61 24.11 -22.65
N PHE A 437 -57.24 25.39 -22.62
CA PHE A 437 -57.92 26.38 -21.77
C PHE A 437 -59.29 26.81 -22.32
N LEU A 438 -59.45 26.88 -23.64
CA LEU A 438 -60.70 27.33 -24.29
C LEU A 438 -61.69 26.19 -24.54
N PHE A 439 -61.20 24.98 -24.80
CA PHE A 439 -61.98 23.83 -25.25
C PHE A 439 -61.68 22.53 -24.49
N GLY A 440 -60.76 22.55 -23.52
CA GLY A 440 -60.53 21.41 -22.64
C GLY A 440 -61.72 21.14 -21.74
N GLU A 441 -61.86 19.89 -21.30
CA GLU A 441 -62.96 19.48 -20.44
C GLU A 441 -62.93 20.24 -19.11
N ILE A 442 -63.99 20.99 -18.84
CA ILE A 442 -64.22 21.60 -17.53
C ILE A 442 -64.64 20.45 -16.60
N TYR A 443 -63.70 19.95 -15.81
CA TYR A 443 -64.00 19.05 -14.70
C TYR A 443 -64.77 19.83 -13.63
N TYR A 444 -66.06 19.51 -13.45
CA TYR A 444 -66.86 19.96 -12.31
C TYR A 444 -66.59 19.11 -11.07
#